data_AF-Q46283-F1
#
_entry.id   AF-Q46283-F1
#
_cell.length_a   1.000
_cell.length_b   1.000
_cell.length_c   1.000
_cell.angle_alpha   90.00
_cell.angle_beta   90.00
_cell.angle_gamma   90.00
#
_symmetry.space_group_name_H-M   'P 1'
#
loop_
_entity.id
_entity.type
_entity.pdbx_description
1 polymer ?
#
loop_
_entity_poly.entity_id
_entity_poly.type
_entity_poly.pdbx_seq_one_letter_code
_entity_poly.pdbx_strand_id
1 'polypeptide(L)'
;FLALTCSTLLLSSLFLGCGPKKGEEATQDKNNNVLYVYNWGDYIDPELLTKFKEETGIDAKYDVYDTNAIMYQKLNSGNVSYDIVIPSGYMIEK
;
A
#
# COMPACT_ATOMS: atom_id res chain seq x y z
N PHE A 1 15.94 -34.49 -35.69
CA PHE A 1 15.96 -35.34 -34.48
C PHE A 1 15.81 -34.57 -33.16
N LEU A 2 16.21 -33.29 -33.06
CA LEU A 2 16.06 -32.51 -31.82
C LEU A 2 14.67 -31.84 -31.62
N ALA A 3 13.88 -31.69 -32.68
CA ALA A 3 12.57 -31.01 -32.62
C ALA A 3 11.38 -31.94 -32.28
N LEU A 4 11.57 -33.27 -32.32
CA LEU A 4 10.47 -34.23 -32.15
C LEU A 4 10.33 -34.74 -30.70
N THR A 5 11.35 -34.51 -29.85
CA THR A 5 11.36 -34.95 -28.45
C THR A 5 10.76 -33.92 -27.48
N CYS A 6 10.54 -32.68 -27.92
CA CYS A 6 10.02 -31.60 -27.07
C CYS A 6 8.49 -31.66 -26.90
N SER A 7 7.76 -32.17 -27.91
CA SER A 7 6.29 -32.28 -27.86
C SER A 7 5.78 -33.40 -26.94
N THR A 8 6.60 -34.36 -26.53
CA THR A 8 6.18 -35.46 -25.65
C THR A 8 6.33 -35.15 -24.16
N LEU A 9 6.99 -34.04 -23.78
CA LEU A 9 7.14 -33.66 -22.36
C LEU A 9 5.93 -32.92 -21.77
N LEU A 10 5.00 -32.45 -22.61
CA LEU A 10 3.88 -31.62 -22.18
C LEU A 10 2.63 -32.38 -21.73
N LEU A 11 2.61 -33.72 -21.80
CA LEU A 11 1.40 -34.51 -21.52
C LEU A 11 1.43 -35.31 -20.21
N SER A 12 2.52 -35.24 -19.44
CA SER A 12 2.72 -36.09 -18.25
C SER A 12 2.38 -35.43 -16.91
N SER A 13 1.98 -34.16 -16.89
CA SER A 13 1.65 -33.42 -15.66
C SER A 13 0.16 -33.43 -15.28
N LEU A 14 -0.67 -34.20 -15.99
CA LEU A 14 -2.11 -34.31 -15.74
C LEU A 14 -2.52 -35.44 -14.78
N PHE A 15 -1.59 -36.06 -14.06
CA PHE A 15 -1.91 -37.11 -13.11
C PHE A 15 -1.46 -36.80 -11.67
N LEU A 16 -2.49 -36.78 -10.79
CA LEU A 16 -2.52 -36.85 -9.33
C LEU A 16 -2.26 -35.56 -8.52
N GLY A 17 -3.36 -34.99 -8.04
CA GLY A 17 -3.33 -33.98 -6.98
C GLY A 17 -4.64 -33.68 -6.24
N CYS A 18 -5.66 -34.55 -6.26
CA CYS A 18 -6.82 -34.41 -5.35
C CYS A 18 -6.53 -35.13 -4.02
N GLY A 19 -5.89 -34.43 -3.10
CA GLY A 19 -5.89 -34.76 -1.67
C GLY A 19 -6.86 -33.82 -0.92
N PRO A 20 -7.51 -34.26 0.16
CA PRO A 20 -8.36 -33.40 0.97
C PRO A 20 -7.51 -32.30 1.62
N LYS A 21 -7.68 -31.04 1.19
CA LYS A 21 -7.08 -29.88 1.87
C LYS A 21 -7.74 -29.71 3.24
N LYS A 22 -7.04 -30.24 4.24
CA LYS A 22 -7.25 -29.93 5.66
C LYS A 22 -6.65 -28.54 5.90
N GLY A 23 -7.50 -27.58 6.25
CA GLY A 23 -7.08 -26.26 6.71
C GLY A 23 -6.63 -25.33 5.59
N GLU A 24 -7.59 -24.67 4.95
CA GLU A 24 -7.33 -23.34 4.40
C GLU A 24 -7.22 -22.41 5.62
N GLU A 25 -6.04 -22.37 6.22
CA GLU A 25 -5.64 -21.25 7.07
C GLU A 25 -5.79 -20.01 6.18
N ALA A 26 -6.78 -19.18 6.53
CA ALA A 26 -6.92 -17.85 5.99
C ALA A 26 -5.54 -17.20 6.05
N THR A 27 -4.90 -17.10 4.89
CA THR A 27 -3.68 -16.34 4.74
C THR A 27 -4.13 -14.91 4.99
N GLN A 28 -3.93 -14.46 6.23
CA GLN A 28 -4.05 -13.05 6.61
C GLN A 28 -3.17 -12.30 5.62
N ASP A 29 -3.82 -11.67 4.65
CA ASP A 29 -3.18 -10.79 3.70
C ASP A 29 -2.36 -9.80 4.53
N LYS A 30 -1.03 -9.89 4.39
CA LYS A 30 -0.08 -8.90 4.90
C LYS A 30 -0.21 -7.63 4.06
N ASN A 31 -1.42 -7.08 4.00
CA ASN A 31 -1.70 -5.82 3.37
C ASN A 31 -0.91 -4.77 4.14
N ASN A 32 -0.06 -4.04 3.41
CA ASN A 32 0.73 -2.92 3.89
C ASN A 32 -0.07 -2.07 4.87
N ASN A 33 0.18 -2.25 6.16
CA ASN A 33 -0.52 -1.49 7.21
C ASN A 33 0.14 -0.11 7.33
N VAL A 34 0.16 0.64 6.24
CA VAL A 34 0.84 1.92 6.08
C VAL A 34 -0.19 2.97 5.69
N LEU A 35 -0.25 4.06 6.44
CA LEU A 35 -1.12 5.20 6.18
C LEU A 35 -0.28 6.37 5.70
N TYR A 36 -0.57 6.92 4.52
CA TYR A 36 0.14 8.07 3.97
C TYR A 36 -0.63 9.36 4.26
N VAL A 37 -0.02 10.25 5.04
CA VAL A 37 -0.62 11.52 5.48
C VAL A 37 0.20 12.70 4.98
N TYR A 38 -0.48 13.74 4.50
CA TYR A 38 0.14 15.00 4.08
C TYR A 38 -0.43 16.18 4.87
N ASN A 39 0.39 16.80 5.73
CA ASN A 39 -0.01 17.81 6.71
C ASN A 39 0.92 19.03 6.74
N TRP A 40 0.54 20.08 7.48
CA TRP A 40 1.48 21.12 7.90
C TRP A 40 2.49 20.58 8.93
N GLY A 41 3.74 21.03 8.81
CA GLY A 41 4.84 20.55 9.67
C GLY A 41 4.65 20.84 11.15
N ASP A 42 4.07 21.99 11.49
CA ASP A 42 3.92 22.42 12.89
C ASP A 42 2.76 21.75 13.63
N TYR A 43 1.98 20.89 12.97
CA TYR A 43 0.71 20.35 13.48
C TYR A 43 0.81 18.92 14.02
N ILE A 44 2.01 18.32 14.04
CA ILE A 44 2.19 16.95 14.50
C ILE A 44 3.39 16.84 15.46
N ASP A 45 3.17 16.17 16.58
CA ASP A 45 4.24 15.72 17.48
C ASP A 45 4.72 14.34 17.00
N PRO A 46 6.01 14.15 16.66
CA PRO A 46 6.56 12.86 16.25
C PRO A 46 6.31 11.71 17.23
N GLU A 47 6.21 11.99 18.53
CA GLU A 47 5.92 10.94 19.54
C GLU A 47 4.53 10.34 19.36
N LEU A 48 3.57 11.12 18.84
CA LEU A 48 2.22 10.63 18.56
C LEU A 48 2.20 9.60 17.43
N LEU A 49 3.13 9.68 16.47
CA LEU A 49 3.23 8.69 15.39
C LEU A 49 3.67 7.33 15.94
N THR A 50 4.60 7.34 16.91
CA THR A 50 5.04 6.12 17.60
C THR A 50 3.89 5.52 18.40
N LYS A 51 3.21 6.32 19.23
CA LYS A 51 2.05 5.86 20.03
C LYS A 51 0.93 5.33 19.14
N PHE A 52 0.60 6.03 18.05
CA PHE A 52 -0.40 5.59 17.08
C PHE A 52 -0.05 4.21 16.50
N LYS A 53 1.22 3.97 16.16
CA LYS A 53 1.68 2.68 15.65
C LYS A 53 1.62 1.58 16.72
N GLU A 54 1.97 1.90 17.97
CA GLU A 54 1.88 0.95 19.09
C GLU A 54 0.43 0.54 19.39
N GLU A 55 -0.51 1.48 19.32
CA GLU A 55 -1.92 1.24 19.63
C GLU A 55 -2.67 0.54 18.50
N THR A 56 -2.38 0.90 17.25
CA THR A 56 -3.16 0.43 16.08
C THR A 56 -2.44 -0.62 15.23
N GLY A 57 -1.12 -0.73 15.37
CA GLY A 57 -0.27 -1.51 14.47
C GLY A 57 -0.05 -0.88 13.09
N ILE A 58 -0.56 0.33 12.83
CA ILE A 58 -0.47 1.03 11.55
C ILE A 58 0.76 1.94 11.53
N ASP A 59 1.55 1.87 10.46
CA ASP A 59 2.70 2.76 10.22
C ASP A 59 2.25 4.03 9.48
N ALA A 60 2.10 5.14 10.20
CA ALA A 60 1.76 6.42 9.59
C ALA A 60 3.02 7.09 8.98
N LYS A 61 3.06 7.19 7.65
CA LYS A 61 4.05 7.97 6.91
C LYS A 61 3.54 9.40 6.75
N TYR A 62 4.16 10.31 7.49
CA TYR A 62 3.86 11.74 7.42
C TYR A 62 4.81 12.46 6.48
N ASP A 63 4.25 13.06 5.44
CA ASP A 63 4.89 14.12 4.69
C ASP A 63 4.36 15.47 5.18
N VAL A 64 5.24 16.48 5.18
CA VAL A 64 4.90 17.84 5.61
C VAL A 64 5.08 18.85 4.49
N TYR A 65 4.33 19.94 4.53
CA TYR A 65 4.48 21.06 3.60
C TYR A 65 4.35 22.42 4.29
N ASP A 66 4.94 23.44 3.65
CA ASP A 66 5.02 24.80 4.21
C ASP A 66 3.90 25.72 3.71
N THR A 67 3.36 25.47 2.51
CA THR A 67 2.30 26.29 1.91
C THR A 67 1.30 25.46 1.11
N ASN A 68 0.06 25.93 1.02
CA ASN A 68 -0.97 25.27 0.21
C ASN A 68 -0.61 25.22 -1.29
N ALA A 69 0.17 26.18 -1.80
CA ALA A 69 0.61 26.17 -3.19
C ALA A 69 1.54 24.99 -3.49
N ILE A 70 2.50 24.72 -2.59
CA ILE A 70 3.40 23.56 -2.68
C ILE A 70 2.60 22.26 -2.58
N MET A 71 1.68 22.18 -1.61
CA MET A 71 0.79 21.04 -1.45
C MET A 71 0.00 20.75 -2.74
N TYR A 72 -0.65 21.78 -3.30
CA TYR A 72 -1.45 21.65 -4.52
C TYR A 72 -0.61 21.19 -5.72
N GLN A 73 0.58 21.77 -5.93
CA GLN A 73 1.46 21.37 -7.02
C GLN A 73 1.87 19.90 -6.92
N LYS A 74 2.19 19.41 -5.71
CA LYS A 74 2.57 18.02 -5.48
C LYS A 74 1.41 17.07 -5.84
N LEU A 75 0.20 17.37 -5.37
CA LEU A 75 -0.99 16.56 -5.65
C LEU A 75 -1.37 16.58 -7.14
N ASN A 76 -1.30 17.75 -7.80
CA ASN A 76 -1.59 17.88 -9.23
C ASN A 76 -0.57 17.18 -10.14
N SER A 77 0.62 16.84 -9.64
CA SER A 77 1.62 16.12 -10.45
C SER A 77 1.18 14.70 -10.83
N GLY A 78 0.17 14.15 -10.16
CA GLY A 78 -0.40 12.82 -10.44
C GLY A 78 0.49 11.63 -10.03
N ASN A 79 1.72 11.89 -9.57
CA ASN A 79 2.70 10.86 -9.22
C ASN A 79 2.74 10.53 -7.72
N VAL A 80 1.83 11.12 -6.94
CA VAL A 80 1.73 10.92 -5.50
C VAL A 80 0.31 10.49 -5.15
N SER A 81 0.19 9.65 -4.13
CA SER A 81 -1.10 9.25 -3.57
C SER A 81 -0.99 9.28 -2.05
N TYR A 82 -1.93 9.99 -1.43
CA TYR A 82 -2.05 10.11 0.02
C TYR A 82 -3.46 9.68 0.43
N ASP A 83 -3.57 9.03 1.58
CA ASP A 83 -4.86 8.62 2.15
C ASP A 83 -5.55 9.80 2.83
N ILE A 84 -4.76 10.68 3.46
CA ILE A 84 -5.24 11.86 4.18
C ILE A 84 -4.42 13.09 3.77
N VAL A 85 -5.10 14.17 3.41
CA VAL A 85 -4.51 15.49 3.12
C VAL A 85 -5.24 16.54 3.96
N ILE A 86 -4.51 17.48 4.57
CA ILE A 86 -5.07 18.45 5.52
C ILE A 86 -4.90 19.89 4.98
N PRO A 87 -5.61 20.29 3.91
CA PRO A 87 -5.44 21.61 3.31
C PRO A 87 -6.06 22.72 4.17
N SER A 88 -5.70 23.99 3.91
CA SER A 88 -6.48 25.12 4.44
C SER A 88 -7.89 25.14 3.85
N GLY A 89 -8.89 25.55 4.64
CA GLY A 89 -10.31 25.46 4.27
C GLY A 89 -10.67 26.08 2.91
N TYR A 90 -10.03 27.19 2.52
CA TYR A 90 -10.27 27.84 1.23
C TYR A 90 -9.87 27.00 0.00
N MET A 91 -9.08 25.94 0.17
CA MET A 91 -8.70 25.03 -0.91
C MET A 91 -9.79 23.97 -1.19
N ILE A 92 -10.74 23.76 -0.28
CA ILE A 92 -11.77 22.72 -0.37
C ILE A 92 -12.98 23.21 -1.18
N GLU A 93 -13.26 24.51 -1.17
CA GLU A 93 -14.48 25.10 -1.74
C GLU A 93 -14.39 25.47 -3.24
N LYS A 94 -13.39 24.98 -3.97
CA LYS A 94 -13.24 25.25 -5.42
C LYS A 94 -13.69 24.12 -6.31
#